data_AF-A0A2V8TGE0-F1
#
_entry.id   AF-A0A2V8TGE0-F1
#
_cell.length_a   1.000
_cell.length_b   1.000
_cell.length_c   1.000
_cell.angle_alpha   90.00
_cell.angle_beta   90.00
_cell.angle_gamma   90.00
#
_symmetry.space_group_name_H-M   'P 1'
#
loop_
_entity.id
_entity.type
_entity.pdbx_description
1 polymer ?
#
loop_
_entity_poly.entity_id
_entity_poly.type
_entity_poly.pdbx_seq_one_letter_code
_entity_poly.pdbx_strand_id
1 'polypeptide(L)'
;MSGHKLDRLHIEGITESWLKPADGPDAGTLIYRPALLIECGVNFRSLRAGLNHSEERNYSAWLPESDLAINWDTPAAEFEELSQLASQPDPAISYRPGNYLTTEAALDQCVADLTEKLVRAERLTVYYNPVFGLFSDPGDLLEDFLTRVADAALGRIEPEMKRLRNRFELQLEQMREAQASKGLFTESLNLESFISNKLHFFESENRLAGMFSRAAFERGIIQN
;
A
#
# COMPACT_ATOMS: atom_id res chain seq x y z
N MET A 1 -43.87 25.31 13.16
CA MET A 1 -42.95 26.03 14.09
C MET A 1 -41.61 25.31 14.13
N SER A 2 -40.92 25.22 12.98
CA SER A 2 -39.84 24.23 12.78
C SER A 2 -38.43 24.84 12.63
N GLY A 3 -38.32 26.16 12.46
CA GLY A 3 -37.06 26.84 12.15
C GLY A 3 -36.06 26.92 13.30
N HIS A 4 -36.52 27.08 14.54
CA HIS A 4 -35.62 27.36 15.68
C HIS A 4 -34.75 26.19 16.16
N LYS A 5 -35.00 24.95 15.71
CA LYS A 5 -34.21 23.78 16.13
C LYS A 5 -32.97 23.54 15.25
N LEU A 6 -33.03 23.94 13.98
CA LEU A 6 -31.91 23.81 13.05
C LEU A 6 -30.76 24.77 13.40
N ASP A 7 -31.09 26.00 13.80
CA ASP A 7 -30.09 27.00 14.22
C ASP A 7 -29.18 26.54 15.37
N ARG A 8 -29.60 25.56 16.18
CA ARG A 8 -28.78 25.03 17.29
C ARG A 8 -27.71 24.04 16.87
N LEU A 9 -27.89 23.39 15.73
CA LEU A 9 -26.92 22.42 15.20
C LEU A 9 -26.05 23.02 14.12
N HIS A 10 -26.38 24.23 13.67
CA HIS A 10 -25.60 24.97 12.70
C HIS A 10 -24.27 25.43 13.29
N ILE A 11 -23.21 25.19 12.52
CA ILE A 11 -21.85 25.59 12.85
C ILE A 11 -21.33 26.37 11.65
N GLU A 12 -20.91 27.60 11.91
CA GLU A 12 -20.39 28.46 10.86
C GLU A 12 -19.14 27.82 10.23
N GLY A 13 -19.09 27.80 8.89
CA GLY A 13 -17.98 27.21 8.14
C GLY A 13 -18.07 25.70 7.90
N ILE A 14 -19.11 25.01 8.39
CA ILE A 14 -19.29 23.58 8.18
C ILE A 14 -20.48 23.32 7.27
N THR A 15 -20.23 22.54 6.22
CA THR A 15 -21.27 22.13 5.27
C THR A 15 -22.20 21.12 5.95
N GLU A 16 -23.49 21.44 5.98
CA GLU A 16 -24.53 20.51 6.42
C GLU A 16 -25.01 19.65 5.27
N SER A 17 -25.30 18.39 5.55
CA SER A 17 -25.76 17.43 4.58
C SER A 17 -26.70 16.42 5.22
N TRP A 18 -27.67 15.95 4.45
CA TRP A 18 -28.72 15.05 4.92
C TRP A 18 -28.68 13.75 4.16
N LEU A 19 -28.56 12.63 4.86
CA LEU A 19 -28.62 11.32 4.22
C LEU A 19 -30.03 11.09 3.66
N LYS A 20 -30.11 10.79 2.36
CA LYS A 20 -31.36 10.42 1.72
C LYS A 20 -31.82 9.06 2.26
N PRO A 21 -33.11 8.88 2.57
CA PRO A 21 -33.63 7.57 2.90
C PRO A 21 -33.45 6.63 1.69
N ALA A 22 -32.87 5.44 1.92
CA ALA A 22 -32.88 4.38 0.91
C ALA A 22 -34.35 3.98 0.63
N ASP A 23 -34.67 3.65 -0.63
CA ASP A 23 -36.03 3.51 -1.14
C ASP A 23 -37.04 2.91 -0.14
N GLY A 24 -37.95 3.77 0.30
CA GLY A 24 -39.21 3.44 0.97
C GLY A 24 -39.14 3.11 2.46
N PRO A 25 -39.06 4.11 3.36
CA PRO A 25 -39.46 3.93 4.75
C PRO A 25 -40.97 4.19 4.89
N ASP A 26 -41.65 3.45 5.77
CA ASP A 26 -42.89 3.92 6.38
C ASP A 26 -42.60 5.33 6.94
N ALA A 27 -43.06 6.36 6.23
CA ALA A 27 -42.70 7.77 6.39
C ALA A 27 -43.01 8.35 7.80
N GLY A 28 -43.49 7.54 8.72
CA GLY A 28 -43.79 7.90 10.11
C GLY A 28 -42.72 7.57 11.15
N THR A 29 -41.65 6.81 10.82
CA THR A 29 -40.70 6.34 11.87
C THR A 29 -39.29 6.91 11.75
N LEU A 30 -38.96 7.60 10.67
CA LEU A 30 -37.61 8.13 10.48
C LEU A 30 -37.38 9.42 11.27
N ILE A 31 -36.19 9.51 11.87
CA ILE A 31 -35.74 10.67 12.61
C ILE A 31 -34.27 10.94 12.27
N TYR A 32 -33.96 12.16 11.84
CA TYR A 32 -32.59 12.62 11.62
C TYR A 32 -31.83 12.69 12.94
N ARG A 33 -30.68 12.03 13.00
CA ARG A 33 -29.71 12.15 14.10
C ARG A 33 -28.44 12.81 13.56
N PRO A 34 -27.88 13.81 14.24
CA PRO A 34 -26.68 14.49 13.76
C PRO A 34 -25.45 13.60 13.90
N ALA A 35 -24.56 13.72 12.94
CA ALA A 35 -23.31 12.99 12.82
C ALA A 35 -22.25 13.91 12.21
N LEU A 36 -20.98 13.57 12.44
CA LEU A 36 -19.86 14.16 11.72
C LEU A 36 -19.48 13.28 10.54
N LEU A 37 -19.16 13.95 9.44
CA LEU A 37 -18.53 13.37 8.27
C LEU A 37 -17.21 14.10 8.06
N ILE A 38 -16.12 13.35 7.97
CA ILE A 38 -14.78 13.85 7.67
C ILE A 38 -14.30 13.15 6.41
N GLU A 39 -14.00 13.95 5.39
CA GLU A 39 -13.28 13.53 4.19
C GLU A 39 -11.80 13.84 4.41
N CYS A 40 -10.93 12.84 4.27
CA CYS A 40 -9.50 13.02 4.52
C CYS A 40 -8.64 12.23 3.53
N GLY A 41 -7.47 12.77 3.23
CA GLY A 41 -6.42 12.09 2.48
C GLY A 41 -5.39 11.50 3.43
N VAL A 42 -5.20 10.18 3.38
CA VAL A 42 -4.13 9.48 4.10
C VAL A 42 -2.97 9.28 3.15
N ASN A 43 -1.83 9.92 3.42
CA ASN A 43 -0.63 9.81 2.60
C ASN A 43 0.45 8.97 3.30
N PHE A 44 0.75 7.81 2.74
CA PHE A 44 1.83 6.93 3.13
C PHE A 44 3.12 7.26 2.38
N ARG A 45 4.14 7.70 3.12
CA ARG A 45 5.44 8.05 2.54
C ARG A 45 6.57 7.25 3.15
N SER A 46 7.39 6.62 2.31
CA SER A 46 8.65 6.00 2.73
C SER A 46 9.76 6.28 1.73
N LEU A 47 10.73 7.10 2.15
CA LEU A 47 11.91 7.42 1.32
C LEU A 47 12.75 6.17 1.02
N ARG A 48 12.84 5.23 1.96
CA ARG A 48 13.59 3.99 1.78
C ARG A 48 12.95 3.10 0.72
N ALA A 49 11.63 3.07 0.66
CA ALA A 49 10.89 2.28 -0.33
C ALA A 49 10.62 3.05 -1.64
N GLY A 50 11.00 4.33 -1.72
CA GLY A 50 10.58 5.20 -2.83
C GLY A 50 9.06 5.38 -2.91
N LEU A 51 8.35 5.13 -1.81
CA LEU A 51 6.90 5.06 -1.76
C LEU A 51 6.29 6.43 -1.44
N ASN A 52 5.31 6.82 -2.25
CA ASN A 52 4.42 7.95 -2.00
C ASN A 52 3.03 7.54 -2.50
N HIS A 53 2.17 7.13 -1.56
CA HIS A 53 0.84 6.59 -1.86
C HIS A 53 -0.20 7.33 -1.06
N SER A 54 -1.23 7.84 -1.74
CA SER A 54 -2.29 8.62 -1.10
C SER A 54 -3.64 7.94 -1.33
N GLU A 55 -4.44 7.87 -0.28
CA GLU A 55 -5.80 7.35 -0.32
C GLU A 55 -6.77 8.38 0.23
N GLU A 56 -7.85 8.64 -0.50
CA GLU A 56 -8.97 9.44 0.00
C GLU A 56 -9.95 8.52 0.73
N ARG A 57 -10.36 8.92 1.93
CA ARG A 57 -11.23 8.14 2.80
C ARG A 57 -12.22 9.04 3.53
N ASN A 58 -13.40 8.48 3.74
CA ASN A 58 -14.50 9.14 4.43
C ASN A 58 -14.76 8.42 5.76
N TYR A 59 -14.84 9.20 6.84
CA TYR A 59 -15.15 8.71 8.17
C TYR A 59 -16.42 9.38 8.68
N SER A 60 -17.34 8.58 9.20
CA SER A 60 -18.57 9.08 9.81
C SER A 60 -18.68 8.62 11.25
N ALA A 61 -19.15 9.48 12.16
CA ALA A 61 -19.38 9.13 13.55
C ALA A 61 -20.53 9.94 14.14
N TRP A 62 -21.28 9.33 15.05
CA TRP A 62 -22.41 10.01 15.69
C TRP A 62 -21.90 11.14 16.56
N LEU A 63 -22.54 12.32 16.47
CA LEU A 63 -22.22 13.40 17.40
C LEU A 63 -22.58 12.95 18.83
N PRO A 64 -21.64 13.09 19.79
CA PRO A 64 -21.90 12.73 21.17
C PRO A 64 -22.98 13.63 21.77
N GLU A 65 -23.80 13.03 22.65
CA GLU A 65 -24.72 13.79 23.50
C GLU A 65 -23.97 14.19 24.77
N SER A 66 -23.99 15.48 25.13
CA SER A 66 -23.23 16.02 26.27
C SER A 66 -21.71 15.84 26.12
N ASP A 67 -20.95 15.91 27.23
CA ASP A 67 -19.48 15.88 27.28
C ASP A 67 -18.87 14.48 27.10
N LEU A 68 -19.48 13.65 26.24
CA LEU A 68 -18.99 12.33 25.90
C LEU A 68 -17.99 12.40 24.74
N ALA A 69 -16.99 11.52 24.75
CA ALA A 69 -16.06 11.37 23.63
C ALA A 69 -16.77 10.80 22.39
N ILE A 70 -16.31 11.21 21.21
CA ILE A 70 -16.80 10.68 19.94
C ILE A 70 -16.32 9.25 19.73
N ASN A 71 -17.21 8.38 19.24
CA ASN A 71 -16.88 6.99 18.93
C ASN A 71 -16.63 6.80 17.43
N TRP A 72 -15.36 6.69 17.05
CA TRP A 72 -14.93 6.44 15.67
C TRP A 72 -14.95 4.96 15.26
N ASP A 73 -15.27 4.03 16.15
CA ASP A 73 -15.30 2.58 15.83
C ASP A 73 -16.62 2.13 15.21
N THR A 74 -17.67 2.95 15.34
CA THR A 74 -19.00 2.65 14.79
C THR A 74 -19.41 3.76 13.84
N PRO A 75 -19.48 3.49 12.51
CA PRO A 75 -19.87 4.51 11.56
C PRO A 75 -21.30 5.00 11.85
N ALA A 76 -21.54 6.29 11.64
CA ALA A 76 -22.88 6.85 11.78
C ALA A 76 -23.80 6.42 10.64
N ALA A 77 -23.24 6.38 9.44
CA ALA A 77 -23.94 5.94 8.26
C ALA A 77 -22.98 5.18 7.36
N GLU A 78 -23.48 4.11 6.77
CA GLU A 78 -22.87 3.42 5.66
C GLU A 78 -23.47 4.04 4.38
N PHE A 79 -22.68 4.81 3.66
CA PHE A 79 -23.04 5.29 2.33
C PHE A 79 -21.85 5.07 1.40
N GLU A 80 -22.14 4.58 0.20
CA GLU A 80 -21.11 4.26 -0.80
C GLU A 80 -20.64 5.50 -1.54
N GLU A 81 -21.53 6.49 -1.70
CA GLU A 81 -21.27 7.70 -2.46
C GLU A 81 -21.84 8.94 -1.76
N LEU A 82 -21.13 10.06 -1.87
CA LEU A 82 -21.61 11.37 -1.40
C LEU A 82 -22.86 11.85 -2.15
N SER A 83 -23.16 11.26 -3.31
CA SER A 83 -24.40 11.50 -4.08
C SER A 83 -25.67 11.13 -3.28
N GLN A 84 -25.53 10.27 -2.26
CA GLN A 84 -26.59 9.88 -1.33
C GLN A 84 -26.90 10.97 -0.29
N LEU A 85 -26.08 12.01 -0.21
CA LEU A 85 -26.32 13.18 0.62
C LEU A 85 -27.12 14.24 -0.16
N ALA A 86 -28.07 14.86 0.52
CA ALA A 86 -28.84 15.99 0.06
C ALA A 86 -28.33 17.28 0.73
N SER A 87 -28.47 18.42 0.04
CA SER A 87 -28.17 19.75 0.58
C SER A 87 -29.32 20.36 1.39
N GLN A 88 -30.45 19.67 1.47
CA GLN A 88 -31.60 20.06 2.28
C GLN A 88 -32.23 18.82 2.93
N PRO A 89 -32.82 18.97 4.13
CA PRO A 89 -33.54 17.91 4.81
C PRO A 89 -34.84 17.56 4.09
N ASP A 90 -35.28 16.31 4.23
CA ASP A 90 -36.67 15.95 3.91
C ASP A 90 -37.62 16.59 4.93
N PRO A 91 -38.60 17.42 4.50
CA PRO A 91 -39.55 18.07 5.41
C PRO A 91 -40.46 17.08 6.16
N ALA A 92 -40.59 15.83 5.71
CA ALA A 92 -41.38 14.78 6.37
C ALA A 92 -40.64 14.13 7.55
N ILE A 93 -39.32 14.27 7.63
CA ILE A 93 -38.49 13.62 8.65
C ILE A 93 -38.20 14.59 9.80
N SER A 94 -38.47 14.15 11.02
CA SER A 94 -38.21 14.94 12.23
C SER A 94 -36.75 14.83 12.71
N TYR A 95 -36.30 15.76 13.53
CA TYR A 95 -34.96 15.74 14.14
C TYR A 95 -34.98 15.11 15.53
N ARG A 96 -33.95 14.31 15.83
CA ARG A 96 -33.74 13.72 17.14
C ARG A 96 -33.33 14.83 18.12
N PRO A 97 -34.15 15.13 19.15
CA PRO A 97 -33.80 16.13 20.13
C PRO A 97 -32.59 15.66 20.94
N GLY A 98 -31.68 16.58 21.27
CA GLY A 98 -30.50 16.29 22.08
C GLY A 98 -29.63 17.53 22.27
N ASN A 99 -28.76 17.47 23.27
CA ASN A 99 -27.71 18.46 23.48
C ASN A 99 -26.43 17.91 22.84
N TYR A 100 -26.25 18.19 21.56
CA TYR A 100 -25.07 17.75 20.82
C TYR A 100 -23.98 18.82 20.92
N LEU A 101 -22.73 18.38 20.98
CA LEU A 101 -21.58 19.29 20.97
C LEU A 101 -21.34 19.80 19.55
N THR A 102 -21.70 21.07 19.33
CA THR A 102 -21.57 21.74 18.03
C THR A 102 -20.66 22.97 18.08
N THR A 103 -19.83 23.10 19.10
CA THR A 103 -18.82 24.16 19.18
C THR A 103 -17.62 23.84 18.31
N GLU A 104 -17.03 24.83 17.66
CA GLU A 104 -15.78 24.71 16.87
C GLU A 104 -14.68 23.95 17.63
N ALA A 105 -14.42 24.32 18.89
CA ALA A 105 -13.42 23.66 19.72
C ALA A 105 -13.69 22.15 19.96
N ALA A 106 -14.96 21.73 20.01
CA ALA A 106 -15.32 20.33 20.17
C ALA A 106 -15.06 19.54 18.88
N LEU A 107 -15.22 20.19 17.72
CA LEU A 107 -14.94 19.58 16.43
C LEU A 107 -13.45 19.50 16.15
N ASP A 108 -12.68 20.52 16.51
CA ASP A 108 -11.22 20.46 16.47
C ASP A 108 -10.70 19.28 17.29
N GLN A 109 -11.28 19.05 18.47
CA GLN A 109 -10.97 17.88 19.29
C GLN A 109 -11.35 16.57 18.57
N CYS A 110 -12.53 16.49 17.94
CA CYS A 110 -12.94 15.30 17.18
C CYS A 110 -11.98 15.01 16.02
N VAL A 111 -11.50 16.04 15.31
CA VAL A 111 -10.52 15.92 14.22
C VAL A 111 -9.16 15.47 14.76
N ALA A 112 -8.73 16.00 15.89
CA ALA A 112 -7.49 15.59 16.54
C ALA A 112 -7.54 14.12 16.97
N ASP A 113 -8.65 13.69 17.58
CA ASP A 113 -8.88 12.30 17.99
C ASP A 113 -8.86 11.33 16.80
N LEU A 114 -9.51 11.70 15.69
CA LEU A 114 -9.48 10.91 14.46
C LEU A 114 -8.06 10.84 13.90
N THR A 115 -7.36 11.97 13.85
CA THR A 115 -5.98 12.03 13.35
C THR A 115 -5.06 11.11 14.15
N GLU A 116 -5.13 11.18 15.48
CA GLU A 116 -4.36 10.30 16.36
C GLU A 116 -4.70 8.81 16.14
N LYS A 117 -5.98 8.49 15.98
CA LYS A 117 -6.43 7.13 15.68
C LYS A 117 -5.83 6.64 14.36
N LEU A 118 -5.89 7.45 13.30
CA LEU A 118 -5.38 7.09 11.97
C LEU A 118 -3.87 6.88 12.00
N VAL A 119 -3.11 7.78 12.64
CA VAL A 119 -1.66 7.63 12.77
C VAL A 119 -1.28 6.33 13.49
N ARG A 120 -2.05 5.92 14.51
CA ARG A 120 -1.76 4.69 15.28
C ARG A 120 -2.20 3.40 14.58
N ALA A 121 -3.34 3.44 13.90
CA ALA A 121 -4.00 2.25 13.34
C ALA A 121 -3.58 1.95 11.90
N GLU A 122 -3.37 2.99 11.09
CA GLU A 122 -3.13 2.82 9.66
C GLU A 122 -1.73 2.28 9.39
N ARG A 123 -1.70 1.14 8.70
CA ARG A 123 -0.47 0.44 8.37
C ARG A 123 -0.54 -0.01 6.93
N LEU A 124 0.48 0.36 6.17
CA LEU A 124 0.65 -0.14 4.82
C LEU A 124 1.63 -1.31 4.84
N THR A 125 1.18 -2.45 4.31
CA THR A 125 2.04 -3.62 4.17
C THR A 125 2.62 -3.63 2.76
N VAL A 126 3.95 -3.68 2.69
CA VAL A 126 4.69 -3.84 1.43
C VAL A 126 5.66 -5.00 1.56
N TYR A 127 5.88 -5.72 0.47
CA TYR A 127 6.89 -6.77 0.40
C TYR A 127 8.24 -6.16 0.03
N TYR A 128 9.30 -6.74 0.57
CA TYR A 128 10.66 -6.30 0.30
C TYR A 128 11.54 -7.48 -0.09
N ASN A 129 12.28 -7.32 -1.19
CA ASN A 129 13.32 -8.24 -1.61
C ASN A 129 14.71 -7.61 -1.37
N PRO A 130 15.47 -8.08 -0.38
CA PRO A 130 16.77 -7.51 -0.04
C PRO A 130 17.85 -7.78 -1.10
N VAL A 131 17.72 -8.84 -1.90
CA VAL A 131 18.71 -9.25 -2.91
C VAL A 131 18.76 -8.26 -4.06
N PHE A 132 17.59 -7.78 -4.48
CA PHE A 132 17.45 -6.82 -5.57
C PHE A 132 17.14 -5.39 -5.11
N GLY A 133 16.91 -5.20 -3.81
CA GLY A 133 16.53 -3.90 -3.25
C GLY A 133 15.16 -3.43 -3.74
N LEU A 134 14.27 -4.36 -4.08
CA LEU A 134 12.96 -4.08 -4.65
C LEU A 134 11.87 -4.10 -3.57
N PHE A 135 10.93 -3.17 -3.70
CA PHE A 135 9.71 -3.11 -2.88
C PHE A 135 8.50 -3.44 -3.76
N SER A 136 7.45 -4.02 -3.17
CA SER A 136 6.16 -4.14 -3.86
C SER A 136 5.44 -2.80 -3.89
N ASP A 137 4.45 -2.71 -4.77
CA ASP A 137 3.51 -1.60 -4.73
C ASP A 137 2.50 -1.86 -3.58
N PRO A 138 1.82 -0.81 -3.08
CA PRO A 138 0.77 -0.93 -2.08
C PRO A 138 -0.37 -1.84 -2.55
N GLY A 139 -0.75 -2.82 -1.73
CA GLY A 139 -1.87 -3.70 -2.04
C GLY A 139 -1.59 -4.79 -3.08
N ASP A 140 -0.36 -4.88 -3.60
CA ASP A 140 0.03 -5.94 -4.52
C ASP A 140 -0.15 -7.34 -3.94
N LEU A 141 -0.55 -8.26 -4.80
CA LEU A 141 -0.46 -9.69 -4.50
C LEU A 141 1.00 -10.11 -4.47
N LEU A 142 1.30 -11.06 -3.59
CA LEU A 142 2.66 -11.60 -3.46
C LEU A 142 3.15 -12.19 -4.79
N GLU A 143 2.27 -12.82 -5.57
CA GLU A 143 2.60 -13.44 -6.86
C GLU A 143 3.08 -12.43 -7.90
N ASP A 144 2.42 -11.26 -7.97
CA ASP A 144 2.80 -10.18 -8.88
C ASP A 144 4.16 -9.58 -8.49
N PHE A 145 4.39 -9.41 -7.18
CA PHE A 145 5.70 -8.99 -6.68
C PHE A 145 6.81 -10.02 -7.00
N LEU A 146 6.53 -11.32 -6.83
CA LEU A 146 7.48 -12.38 -7.15
C LEU A 146 7.82 -12.43 -8.63
N THR A 147 6.85 -12.16 -9.51
CA THR A 147 7.08 -12.10 -10.96
C THR A 147 8.04 -10.97 -11.31
N ARG A 148 7.84 -9.76 -10.76
CA ARG A 148 8.78 -8.64 -10.95
C ARG A 148 10.18 -8.92 -10.41
N VAL A 149 10.26 -9.61 -9.26
CA VAL A 149 11.54 -10.07 -8.71
C VAL A 149 12.22 -11.08 -9.63
N ALA A 150 11.47 -12.01 -10.21
CA ALA A 150 12.00 -13.02 -11.14
C ALA A 150 12.53 -12.37 -12.42
N ASP A 151 11.80 -11.40 -12.98
CA ASP A 151 12.23 -10.64 -14.14
C ASP A 151 13.54 -9.87 -13.85
N ALA A 152 13.64 -9.24 -12.68
CA ALA A 152 14.87 -8.57 -12.24
C ALA A 152 16.04 -9.55 -12.06
N ALA A 153 15.78 -10.76 -11.58
CA ALA A 153 16.79 -11.80 -11.45
C ALA A 153 17.29 -12.26 -12.83
N LEU A 154 16.37 -12.55 -13.77
CA LEU A 154 16.69 -12.95 -15.13
C LEU A 154 17.50 -11.88 -15.86
N GLY A 155 17.08 -10.61 -15.77
CA GLY A 155 17.80 -9.49 -16.38
C GLY A 155 19.23 -9.33 -15.88
N ARG A 156 19.54 -9.81 -14.66
CA ARG A 156 20.91 -9.81 -14.11
C ARG A 156 21.71 -11.04 -14.51
N ILE A 157 21.07 -12.21 -14.61
CA ILE A 157 21.72 -13.49 -14.93
C ILE A 157 22.03 -13.60 -16.43
N GLU A 158 21.12 -13.21 -17.31
CA GLU A 158 21.29 -13.28 -18.77
C GLU A 158 22.60 -12.66 -19.30
N PRO A 159 22.98 -11.42 -18.92
CA PRO A 159 24.23 -10.83 -19.40
C PRO A 159 25.47 -11.55 -18.85
N GLU A 160 25.41 -12.09 -17.63
CA GLU A 160 26.51 -12.88 -17.06
C GLU A 160 26.67 -14.21 -17.81
N MET A 161 25.56 -14.89 -18.08
CA MET A 161 25.52 -16.13 -18.88
C MET A 161 26.03 -15.90 -20.31
N LYS A 162 25.63 -14.80 -20.96
CA LYS A 162 26.09 -14.46 -22.31
C LYS A 162 27.60 -14.19 -22.34
N ARG A 163 28.13 -13.47 -21.33
CA ARG A 163 29.57 -13.22 -21.19
C ARG A 163 30.34 -14.52 -20.99
N LEU A 164 29.82 -15.42 -20.16
CA LEU A 164 30.43 -16.72 -19.90
C LEU A 164 30.46 -17.58 -21.16
N ARG A 165 29.32 -17.67 -21.86
CA ARG A 165 29.20 -18.41 -23.12
C ARG A 165 30.17 -17.89 -24.19
N ASN A 166 30.22 -16.58 -24.40
CA ASN A 166 31.14 -15.97 -25.36
C ASN A 166 32.62 -16.28 -25.03
N ARG A 167 32.97 -16.31 -23.74
CA ARG A 167 34.34 -16.65 -23.30
C ARG A 167 34.68 -18.11 -23.65
N PHE A 168 33.74 -19.04 -23.43
CA PHE A 168 33.95 -20.45 -23.76
C PHE A 168 33.99 -20.72 -25.26
N GLU A 169 33.11 -20.08 -26.04
CA GLU A 169 33.14 -20.20 -27.51
C GLU A 169 34.49 -19.72 -28.06
N LEU A 170 35.02 -18.61 -27.54
CA LEU A 170 36.34 -18.11 -27.93
C LEU A 170 37.49 -19.04 -27.51
N GLN A 171 37.40 -19.67 -26.34
CA GLN A 171 38.40 -20.66 -25.90
C GLN A 171 38.35 -21.95 -26.72
N LEU A 172 37.15 -22.43 -27.08
CA LEU A 172 37.00 -23.61 -27.94
C LEU A 172 37.55 -23.35 -29.33
N GLU A 173 37.33 -22.16 -29.88
CA GLU A 173 37.88 -21.80 -31.19
C GLU A 173 39.41 -21.72 -31.14
N GLN A 174 39.99 -21.10 -30.10
CA GLN A 174 41.44 -21.08 -29.88
C GLN A 174 42.02 -22.50 -29.73
N MET A 175 41.32 -23.41 -29.06
CA MET A 175 41.75 -24.81 -28.95
C MET A 175 41.68 -25.54 -30.29
N ARG A 176 40.63 -25.32 -31.09
CA ARG A 176 40.52 -25.90 -32.44
C ARG A 176 41.61 -25.38 -33.36
N GLU A 177 41.89 -24.08 -33.36
CA GLU A 177 42.98 -23.48 -34.12
C GLU A 177 44.35 -24.00 -33.65
N ALA A 178 44.55 -24.16 -32.34
CA ALA A 178 45.77 -24.73 -31.77
C ALA A 178 45.96 -26.21 -32.15
N GLN A 179 44.88 -27.01 -32.17
CA GLN A 179 44.91 -28.40 -32.61
C GLN A 179 45.10 -28.54 -34.13
N ALA A 180 44.51 -27.64 -34.92
CA ALA A 180 44.69 -27.60 -36.37
C ALA A 180 46.11 -27.16 -36.77
N SER A 181 46.75 -26.29 -35.96
CA SER A 181 48.10 -25.78 -36.20
C SER A 181 49.22 -26.65 -35.59
N LYS A 182 48.95 -27.39 -34.51
CA LYS A 182 49.90 -28.29 -33.85
C LYS A 182 49.31 -29.70 -33.75
N GLY A 183 49.53 -30.50 -34.79
CA GLY A 183 49.30 -31.94 -34.71
C GLY A 183 50.10 -32.55 -33.55
N LEU A 184 49.39 -33.04 -32.53
CA LEU A 184 49.86 -33.84 -31.39
C LEU A 184 50.95 -33.17 -30.52
N PHE A 185 50.57 -32.59 -29.39
CA PHE A 185 51.29 -32.57 -28.09
C PHE A 185 50.71 -31.43 -27.24
N THR A 186 49.89 -31.70 -26.22
CA THR A 186 49.62 -30.83 -25.04
C THR A 186 48.58 -31.44 -24.10
N GLU A 187 48.93 -32.53 -23.40
CA GLU A 187 48.09 -33.06 -22.31
C GLU A 187 48.31 -32.35 -20.96
N SER A 188 49.45 -31.69 -20.75
CA SER A 188 49.81 -31.12 -19.43
C SER A 188 49.31 -29.69 -19.18
N LEU A 189 49.22 -28.84 -20.21
CA LEU A 189 48.76 -27.45 -20.06
C LEU A 189 47.23 -27.29 -20.00
N ASN A 190 46.49 -28.32 -20.44
CA ASN A 190 45.03 -28.31 -20.48
C ASN A 190 44.39 -28.58 -19.11
N LEU A 191 45.10 -29.22 -18.17
CA LEU A 191 44.52 -29.59 -16.89
C LEU A 191 44.40 -28.41 -15.93
N GLU A 192 45.43 -27.56 -15.85
CA GLU A 192 45.41 -26.37 -14.99
C GLU A 192 44.38 -25.34 -15.44
N SER A 193 44.23 -25.12 -16.76
CA SER A 193 43.20 -24.21 -17.29
C SER A 193 41.79 -24.76 -17.05
N PHE A 194 41.60 -26.08 -17.16
CA PHE A 194 40.32 -26.74 -16.87
C PHE A 194 39.96 -26.71 -15.37
N ILE A 195 40.94 -26.92 -14.49
CA ILE A 195 40.77 -26.85 -13.03
C ILE A 195 40.47 -25.40 -12.60
N SER A 196 41.22 -24.42 -13.12
CA SER A 196 41.00 -23.01 -12.80
C SER A 196 39.65 -22.50 -13.32
N ASN A 197 39.21 -22.95 -14.50
CA ASN A 197 37.88 -22.66 -15.02
C ASN A 197 36.77 -23.32 -14.19
N LYS A 198 36.97 -24.57 -13.72
CA LYS A 198 36.03 -25.23 -12.79
C LYS A 198 35.91 -24.50 -11.45
N LEU A 199 37.02 -24.02 -10.90
CA LEU A 199 37.03 -23.21 -9.67
C LEU A 199 36.24 -21.91 -9.84
N HIS A 200 36.43 -21.21 -10.96
CA HIS A 200 35.67 -20.00 -11.27
C HIS A 200 34.16 -20.27 -11.48
N PHE A 201 33.83 -21.45 -12.03
CA PHE A 201 32.45 -21.93 -12.15
C PHE A 201 31.82 -22.16 -10.77
N PHE A 202 32.50 -22.86 -9.86
CA PHE A 202 32.01 -23.09 -8.49
C PHE A 202 31.86 -21.80 -7.68
N GLU A 203 32.71 -20.79 -7.89
CA GLU A 203 32.52 -19.47 -7.28
C GLU A 203 31.29 -18.74 -7.83
N SER A 204 31.02 -18.85 -9.12
CA SER A 204 29.81 -18.27 -9.74
C SER A 204 28.54 -19.00 -9.31
N GLU A 205 28.61 -20.33 -9.18
CA GLU A 205 27.51 -21.18 -8.74
C GLU A 205 27.20 -20.96 -7.25
N ASN A 206 28.24 -20.83 -6.39
CA ASN A 206 28.06 -20.43 -4.99
C ASN A 206 27.57 -18.98 -4.84
N ARG A 207 27.94 -18.07 -5.76
CA ARG A 207 27.34 -16.71 -5.79
C ARG A 207 25.86 -16.77 -6.13
N LEU A 208 25.48 -17.52 -7.16
CA LEU A 208 24.09 -17.69 -7.56
C LEU A 208 23.28 -18.41 -6.47
N ALA A 209 23.79 -19.52 -5.94
CA ALA A 209 23.17 -20.25 -4.83
C ALA A 209 23.04 -19.35 -3.58
N GLY A 210 24.04 -18.53 -3.27
CA GLY A 210 23.98 -17.54 -2.20
C GLY A 210 22.94 -16.43 -2.43
N MET A 211 22.62 -16.08 -3.67
CA MET A 211 21.53 -15.16 -4.01
C MET A 211 20.15 -15.78 -3.79
N PHE A 212 20.00 -17.11 -3.97
CA PHE A 212 18.74 -17.82 -3.75
C PHE A 212 18.52 -18.23 -2.28
N SER A 213 19.58 -18.56 -1.52
CA SER A 213 19.47 -18.98 -0.11
C SER A 213 19.17 -17.82 0.87
N ARG A 214 19.31 -16.56 0.44
CA ARG A 214 19.04 -15.36 1.27
C ARG A 214 17.68 -14.71 1.02
N ALA A 215 16.81 -15.34 0.23
CA ALA A 215 15.43 -14.90 0.04
C ALA A 215 14.56 -15.18 1.29
N ALA A 216 14.96 -14.64 2.44
CA ALA A 216 14.06 -14.45 3.57
C ALA A 216 13.29 -13.15 3.29
N PHE A 217 12.02 -13.30 2.89
CA PHE A 217 11.13 -12.16 2.71
C PHE A 217 10.80 -11.57 4.09
N GLU A 218 11.22 -10.33 4.33
CA GLU A 218 10.81 -9.59 5.51
C GLU A 218 9.54 -8.79 5.17
N ARG A 219 8.49 -8.97 5.97
CA ARG A 219 7.32 -8.07 5.93
C ARG A 219 7.74 -6.73 6.52
N GLY A 220 7.83 -5.71 5.67
CA GLY A 220 7.97 -4.33 6.10
C GLY A 220 6.59 -3.76 6.41
N ILE A 221 6.38 -3.34 7.66
CA ILE A 221 5.22 -2.53 8.03
C ILE A 221 5.65 -1.07 7.96
N ILE A 222 4.99 -0.28 7.11
CA ILE A 222 5.17 1.17 7.07
C ILE A 222 4.05 1.79 7.91
N GLN A 223 4.45 2.58 8.90
CA GLN A 223 3.57 3.41 9.72
C GLN A 223 3.64 4.85 9.22
N ASN A 224 2.54 5.58 9.35
CA ASN A 224 2.50 7.03 9.11
C ASN A 224 3.15 7.81 10.25
#